data_AF-A0A842RYM1-F1
#
_entry.id   AF-A0A842RYM1-F1
#
_cell.length_a   1.000
_cell.length_b   1.000
_cell.length_c   1.000
_cell.angle_alpha   90.00
_cell.angle_beta   90.00
_cell.angle_gamma   90.00
#
_symmetry.space_group_name_H-M   'P 1'
#
loop_
_entity.id
_entity.type
_entity.pdbx_description
1 polymer ?
#
loop_
_entity_poly.entity_id
_entity_poly.type
_entity_poly.pdbx_seq_one_letter_code
_entity_poly.pdbx_strand_id
1 'polypeptide(L)' 'MKFKINHKFFFKRIPILTMDPEKEKILIEDIIKKRRLSYSLELKDVDGNKYLVVNNFGSEINYVKKEGEGYFLEEEL' A
#
# COMPACT_ATOMS: atom_id res chain seq x y z
N MET A 1 -18.60 -15.35 30.77
CA MET A 1 -17.69 -14.46 30.00
C MET A 1 -16.90 -15.33 29.03
N LYS A 2 -17.14 -15.23 27.72
CA LYS A 2 -16.35 -15.93 26.69
C LYS A 2 -15.40 -14.92 26.04
N PHE A 3 -14.11 -15.18 26.14
CA PHE A 3 -13.04 -14.34 25.60
C PHE A 3 -13.11 -14.32 24.07
N LYS A 4 -13.18 -13.12 23.48
CA LYS A 4 -13.01 -12.90 22.05
C LYS A 4 -11.55 -13.19 21.69
N ILE A 5 -11.33 -14.26 20.95
CA ILE A 5 -10.03 -14.56 20.36
C ILE A 5 -9.85 -13.56 19.22
N ASN A 6 -9.02 -12.53 19.45
CA ASN A 6 -8.56 -11.64 18.40
C ASN A 6 -7.67 -12.46 17.47
N HIS A 7 -8.25 -12.99 16.40
CA HIS A 7 -7.52 -13.58 15.29
C HIS A 7 -6.72 -12.45 14.63
N LYS A 8 -5.50 -12.21 15.13
CA LYS A 8 -4.50 -11.40 14.42
C LYS A 8 -4.24 -12.13 13.12
N PHE A 9 -4.93 -11.72 12.07
CA PHE A 9 -4.64 -12.11 10.70
C PHE A 9 -3.16 -11.79 10.46
N PHE A 10 -2.33 -12.83 10.51
CA PHE A 10 -0.92 -12.75 10.21
C PHE A 10 -0.81 -12.70 8.69
N PHE A 11 -1.20 -11.56 8.11
CA PHE A 11 -0.92 -11.28 6.72
C PHE A 11 0.60 -11.25 6.56
N LYS A 12 1.08 -12.04 5.60
CA LYS A 12 2.47 -12.23 5.30
C LYS A 12 2.97 -10.94 4.65
N ARG A 13 3.40 -9.98 5.47
CA ARG A 13 4.07 -8.76 5.01
C ARG A 13 5.32 -9.16 4.24
N ILE A 14 5.35 -8.82 2.96
CA ILE A 14 6.50 -9.09 2.10
C ILE A 14 7.31 -7.80 2.08
N PRO A 15 8.49 -7.77 2.75
CA PRO A 15 9.33 -6.59 2.70
C PRO A 15 9.76 -6.35 1.25
N ILE A 16 9.77 -5.08 0.84
CA ILE A 16 10.17 -4.60 -0.48
C ILE A 16 11.54 -5.14 -0.96
N LEU A 17 12.39 -5.60 -0.02
CA LEU A 17 13.70 -6.21 -0.29
C LEU A 17 13.65 -7.44 -1.23
N THR A 18 12.46 -8.01 -1.44
CA THR A 18 12.23 -9.16 -2.33
C THR A 18 11.54 -8.79 -3.65
N MET A 19 11.17 -7.52 -3.84
CA MET A 19 10.48 -7.03 -5.03
C MET A 19 11.48 -6.44 -6.03
N ASP A 20 11.27 -6.69 -7.32
CA ASP A 20 12.04 -6.06 -8.39
C ASP A 20 11.90 -4.53 -8.31
N PRO A 21 13.02 -3.77 -8.34
CA PRO A 21 12.98 -2.31 -8.26
C PRO A 21 12.21 -1.68 -9.44
N GLU A 22 12.20 -2.34 -10.60
CA GLU A 22 11.40 -1.91 -11.74
C GLU A 22 9.89 -2.05 -11.47
N LYS A 23 9.46 -3.15 -10.84
CA LYS A 23 8.05 -3.35 -10.48
C LYS A 23 7.59 -2.34 -9.43
N GLU A 24 8.44 -2.06 -8.45
CA GLU A 24 8.18 -1.04 -7.44
C GLU A 24 7.96 0.33 -8.08
N LYS A 25 8.88 0.74 -8.96
CA LYS A 25 8.78 2.02 -9.67
C LYS A 25 7.52 2.12 -10.52
N ILE A 26 7.17 1.07 -11.27
CA ILE A 26 5.95 1.02 -12.08
C ILE A 26 4.72 1.19 -11.20
N LEU A 27 4.68 0.53 -10.03
CA LEU A 27 3.56 0.59 -9.11
C LEU A 27 3.37 2.00 -8.53
N ILE A 28 4.47 2.61 -8.07
CA ILE A 28 4.48 3.99 -7.57
C ILE A 28 4.00 4.97 -8.65
N GLU A 29 4.54 4.86 -9.86
CA GLU A 29 4.11 5.71 -10.97
C GLU A 29 2.62 5.53 -11.33
N ASP A 30 2.11 4.30 -11.27
CA ASP A 30 0.70 4.00 -11.51
C ASP A 30 -0.20 4.65 -10.44
N ILE A 31 0.21 4.60 -9.16
CA ILE A 31 -0.50 5.27 -8.06
C ILE A 31 -0.50 6.80 -8.25
N ILE A 32 0.67 7.39 -8.52
CA ILE A 32 0.81 8.83 -8.73
C ILE A 32 -0.05 9.30 -9.90
N LYS A 33 -0.02 8.56 -11.03
CA LYS A 33 -0.82 8.89 -12.22
C LYS A 33 -2.32 8.76 -11.97
N LYS A 34 -2.78 7.67 -11.33
CA LYS A 34 -4.21 7.45 -11.09
C LYS A 34 -4.79 8.39 -10.05
N ARG A 35 -4.05 8.66 -8.96
CA ARG A 35 -4.48 9.60 -7.90
C ARG A 35 -4.15 11.07 -8.22
N ARG A 36 -3.48 11.34 -9.36
CA ARG A 36 -3.01 12.68 -9.78
C ARG A 36 -2.23 13.40 -8.68
N LEU A 37 -1.34 12.67 -8.02
CA LEU A 37 -0.55 13.21 -6.91
C LEU A 37 0.53 14.16 -7.46
N SER A 38 0.72 15.30 -6.78
CA SER A 38 1.77 16.27 -7.13
C SER A 38 3.11 15.98 -6.45
N TYR A 39 3.20 14.90 -5.68
CA TYR A 39 4.36 14.53 -4.88
C TYR A 39 4.83 13.11 -5.21
N SER A 40 6.11 12.87 -4.94
CA SER A 40 6.71 11.55 -5.05
C SER A 40 6.26 10.66 -3.89
N LEU A 41 6.16 9.37 -4.19
CA LEU A 41 5.86 8.30 -3.25
C LEU A 41 7.01 7.29 -3.28
N GLU A 42 7.27 6.68 -2.14
CA GLU A 42 8.21 5.57 -1.98
C GLU A 42 7.45 4.39 -1.38
N LEU A 43 7.62 3.21 -1.95
CA LEU A 43 6.98 2.00 -1.46
C LEU A 43 7.75 1.50 -0.24
N LYS A 44 7.05 1.25 0.87
CA LYS A 44 7.65 0.79 2.12
C LYS A 44 7.30 -0.66 2.42
N ASP A 45 6.05 -1.05 2.17
CA ASP A 45 5.58 -2.40 2.42
C ASP A 45 4.44 -2.76 1.46
N VAL A 46 4.33 -4.05 1.11
CA VAL A 46 3.25 -4.56 0.27
C VAL A 46 2.59 -5.73 0.97
N ASP A 47 1.28 -5.61 1.17
CA ASP A 47 0.44 -6.61 1.79
C ASP A 47 -0.70 -7.02 0.84
N GLY A 48 -0.36 -7.87 -0.13
CA GLY A 48 -1.27 -8.33 -1.17
C GLY A 48 -1.80 -7.19 -2.05
N ASN A 49 -2.99 -6.69 -1.74
CA ASN A 49 -3.65 -5.58 -2.44
C ASN A 49 -3.44 -4.23 -1.73
N LYS A 50 -2.75 -4.22 -0.58
CA LYS A 50 -2.43 -3.01 0.17
C LYS A 50 -0.97 -2.63 -0.05
N TYR A 51 -0.75 -1.34 -0.19
CA TYR A 51 0.55 -0.74 -0.47
C TYR A 51 0.75 0.36 0.55
N LEU A 52 1.69 0.14 1.46
CA LEU A 52 2.18 1.18 2.35
C LEU A 52 3.22 1.99 1.59
N VAL A 53 2.91 3.25 1.35
CA VAL A 53 3.83 4.19 0.73
C VAL A 53 4.14 5.35 1.66
N VAL A 54 5.27 6.00 1.46
CA VAL A 54 5.68 7.20 2.18
C VAL A 54 5.83 8.31 1.15
N ASN A 55 5.25 9.48 1.43
CA ASN A 55 5.50 10.65 0.59
C ASN A 55 6.84 11.31 0.93
N ASN A 56 7.32 12.23 0.08
CA ASN A 56 8.56 12.96 0.36
C ASN A 56 8.52 13.77 1.69
N PHE A 57 7.32 14.08 2.18
CA PHE A 57 7.11 14.79 3.45
C PHE A 57 7.23 13.88 4.68
N GLY A 58 7.47 12.58 4.51
CA GLY A 58 7.57 11.60 5.58
C GLY A 58 6.23 11.11 6.12
N SER A 59 5.12 11.41 5.44
CA SER A 59 3.80 10.89 5.80
C SER A 59 3.59 9.51 5.20
N GLU A 60 3.17 8.56 6.05
CA GLU A 60 2.83 7.20 5.65
C GLU A 60 1.37 7.15 5.16
N ILE A 61 1.15 6.52 4.01
CA ILE A 61 -0.14 6.45 3.35
C ILE A 61 -0.40 4.99 2.97
N ASN A 62 -1.55 4.47 3.35
CA ASN A 62 -1.99 3.12 2.99
C ASN A 62 -2.93 3.18 1.79
N TYR A 63 -2.45 2.73 0.63
CA TYR A 63 -3.28 2.54 -0.56
C TYR A 63 -3.77 1.11 -0.67
N VAL A 64 -5.04 0.94 -1.03
CA VAL A 64 -5.66 -0.34 -1.35
C VAL A 64 -6.03 -0.35 -2.82
N LYS A 65 -5.51 -1.31 -3.58
CA LYS A 65 -5.88 -1.54 -4.97
C LYS A 65 -7.15 -2.35 -5.03
N LYS A 66 -8.16 -1.80 -5.68
CA LYS A 66 -9.38 -2.50 -6.08
C LYS A 66 -9.32 -2.82 -7.57
N GLU A 67 -9.57 -4.07 -7.90
CA GLU A 67 -9.62 -4.54 -9.28
C GLU A 67 -10.73 -3.78 -10.03
N GLY A 68 -10.39 -3.19 -11.19
CA GLY A 68 -11.32 -2.42 -12.01
C GLY A 68 -11.59 -0.97 -11.58
N GLU A 69 -11.38 -0.62 -10.30
CA GLU A 69 -11.71 0.73 -9.79
C GLU A 69 -10.47 1.63 -9.58
N GLY A 70 -9.30 1.05 -9.27
CA GLY A 70 -8.05 1.80 -9.08
C GLY A 70 -7.50 1.72 -7.65
N TYR A 71 -6.87 2.80 -7.18
CA TYR A 71 -6.29 2.87 -5.83
C TYR A 71 -7.10 3.79 -4.93
N PHE A 72 -7.39 3.31 -3.73
CA PHE A 72 -8.13 4.02 -2.70
C PHE A 72 -7.29 4.13 -1.44
N LEU A 73 -7.52 5.15 -0.63
CA LEU A 73 -6.93 5.17 0.71
C LEU A 73 -7.66 4.14 1.58
N GLU A 74 -6.94 3.50 2.50
CA GLU A 74 -7.57 2.62 3.48
C GLU A 74 -8.63 3.36 4.31
N GLU A 75 -8.45 4.66 4.55
CA GLU A 75 -9.42 5.53 5.25
C GLU A 75 -10.68 5.85 4.43
N GLU A 76 -10.67 5.63 3.11
CA GLU A 76 -11.82 5.89 2.22
C GLU A 76 -12.72 4.65 2.02
N LEU A 77 -12.39 3.51 2.65
CA LEU A 77 -13.09 2.22 2.55
C LEU A 77 -13.84 1.85 3.83
#